data_AF-V5G3Z3-F1
#
_entry.id   AF-V5G3Z3-F1
#
_cell.length_a   1.000
_cell.length_b   1.000
_cell.length_c   1.000
_cell.angle_alpha   90.00
_cell.angle_beta   90.00
_cell.angle_gamma   90.00
#
_symmetry.space_group_name_H-M   'P 1'
#
loop_
_entity.id
_entity.type
_entity.pdbx_description
1 polymer ?
#
loop_
_entity_poly.entity_id
_entity_poly.type
_entity_poly.pdbx_seq_one_letter_code
_entity_poly.pdbx_strand_id
1 'polypeptide(L)'
;MEQFPNVGLRFNRIGLPPKVGSFQLFVDGYKDADYWLRRFEVEPLPPGIAQKFQLQFERLVVLDYIIRNTDRGNDNWLIKYEQPSIVNGTTVSAQVELADTADWNLVQLPEISIAAIDNGLAFPYKHPDSWRAYPYHWAWLPQAKVPFSKHTKDLVLPLLADMNFVQDLCDDLYLLFKQDKGFDRNLYERQMSVVRGQILNLTQALKDGKSPVQLVQMPAVVVEKSQGQHTSRFFNFTQRFQDKSPFFSWC
;
A
#
# COMPACT_ATOMS: atom_id res chain seq x y z
N MET A 1 -5.17 57.09 -33.19
CA MET A 1 -4.36 55.86 -33.33
C MET A 1 -3.83 55.51 -31.95
N GLU A 2 -4.59 54.73 -31.19
CA GLU A 2 -4.07 54.08 -29.98
C GLU A 2 -3.39 52.79 -30.41
N GLN A 3 -2.07 52.75 -30.33
CA GLN A 3 -1.29 51.57 -30.68
C GLN A 3 -0.23 51.34 -29.62
N PHE A 4 -0.66 50.92 -28.43
CA PHE A 4 0.21 50.20 -27.50
C PHE A 4 -0.38 48.81 -27.31
N PRO A 5 0.28 47.74 -27.80
CA PRO A 5 -0.19 46.39 -27.56
C PRO A 5 -0.03 46.08 -26.06
N ASN A 6 -0.99 45.34 -25.48
CA ASN A 6 -1.00 44.86 -24.09
C ASN A 6 0.13 43.84 -23.80
N VAL A 7 1.38 44.15 -24.17
CA VAL A 7 2.56 43.32 -23.94
C VAL A 7 3.17 43.77 -22.62
N GLY A 8 2.73 43.17 -21.52
CA GLY A 8 3.34 43.43 -20.21
C GLY A 8 2.53 43.13 -18.95
N LEU A 9 1.29 42.62 -19.03
CA LEU A 9 0.45 42.43 -17.84
C LEU A 9 0.73 41.17 -17.01
N ARG A 10 1.77 40.38 -17.35
CA ARG A 10 2.19 39.20 -16.56
C ARG A 10 3.68 39.22 -16.30
N PHE A 11 4.09 40.02 -15.32
CA PHE A 11 5.42 39.93 -14.72
C PHE A 11 5.48 38.69 -13.82
N ASN A 12 5.73 37.52 -14.41
CA ASN A 12 6.14 36.36 -13.64
C ASN A 12 7.53 36.66 -13.08
N ARG A 13 7.64 36.99 -11.79
CA ARG A 13 8.95 37.02 -11.10
C ARG A 13 9.62 35.68 -11.38
N ILE A 14 10.78 35.72 -12.05
CA ILE A 14 11.58 34.53 -12.33
C ILE A 14 12.19 34.07 -11.01
N GLY A 15 11.43 33.25 -10.27
CA GLY A 15 11.89 32.60 -9.05
C GLY A 15 12.86 31.45 -9.36
N LEU A 16 13.19 30.67 -8.34
CA LEU A 16 13.95 29.43 -8.52
C LEU A 16 13.18 28.46 -9.43
N PRO A 17 13.89 27.64 -10.23
CA PRO A 17 13.24 26.68 -11.10
C PRO A 17 12.41 25.68 -10.25
N PRO A 18 11.17 25.38 -10.66
CA PRO A 18 10.36 24.39 -9.97
C PRO A 18 11.04 23.02 -10.04
N LYS A 19 11.01 22.27 -8.93
CA LYS A 19 11.53 20.90 -8.86
C LYS A 19 10.37 19.92 -8.92
N VAL A 20 10.47 18.97 -9.85
CA VAL A 20 9.55 17.82 -9.91
C VAL A 20 9.89 16.86 -8.77
N GLY A 21 8.88 16.29 -8.13
CA GLY A 21 9.02 15.31 -7.07
C GLY A 21 7.67 14.81 -6.57
N SER A 22 7.69 13.77 -5.74
CA SER A 22 6.50 13.28 -5.05
C SER A 22 6.05 14.29 -3.99
N PHE A 23 4.76 14.59 -3.94
CA PHE A 23 4.14 15.38 -2.87
C PHE A 23 3.15 14.50 -2.12
N GLN A 24 3.54 14.07 -0.92
CA GLN A 24 2.72 13.22 -0.05
C GLN A 24 2.01 14.07 1.00
N LEU A 25 0.70 13.85 1.18
CA LEU A 25 -0.06 14.52 2.25
C LEU A 25 0.47 14.07 3.62
N PHE A 26 0.66 15.04 4.51
CA PHE A 26 1.03 14.77 5.90
C PHE A 26 -0.16 14.19 6.67
N VAL A 27 0.11 13.20 7.53
CA VAL A 27 -0.90 12.56 8.39
C VAL A 27 -0.56 12.82 9.86
N ASP A 28 -1.52 13.32 10.62
CA ASP A 28 -1.34 13.73 12.01
C ASP A 28 -1.73 12.62 13.01
N GLY A 29 -1.08 12.59 14.17
CA GLY A 29 -1.37 11.63 15.25
C GLY A 29 -0.83 10.21 15.04
N TYR A 30 -0.04 9.97 14.00
CA TYR A 30 0.59 8.69 13.73
C TYR A 30 1.95 8.55 14.42
N LYS A 31 2.34 7.31 14.74
CA LYS A 31 3.68 6.93 15.22
C LYS A 31 4.17 5.72 14.45
N ASP A 32 5.48 5.50 14.44
CA ASP A 32 6.11 4.32 13.84
C ASP A 32 5.41 3.04 14.30
N ALA A 33 5.24 2.07 13.40
CA ALA A 33 4.57 0.85 13.77
C ALA A 33 5.32 0.08 14.86
N ASP A 34 6.66 0.07 14.84
CA ASP A 34 7.49 -0.54 15.89
C ASP A 34 7.15 0.00 17.30
N TYR A 35 6.88 1.29 17.42
CA TYR A 35 6.48 1.91 18.70
C TYR A 35 5.18 1.31 19.25
N TRP A 36 4.17 1.11 18.40
CA TRP A 36 2.88 0.57 18.82
C TRP A 36 2.90 -0.95 18.97
N LEU A 37 3.59 -1.67 18.08
CA LEU A 37 3.71 -3.12 18.14
C LEU A 37 4.33 -3.59 19.46
N ARG A 38 5.41 -2.94 19.92
CA ARG A 38 6.01 -3.24 21.23
C ARG A 38 5.04 -3.02 22.40
N ARG A 39 4.16 -2.01 22.30
CA ARG A 39 3.13 -1.77 23.33
C ARG A 39 2.05 -2.84 23.30
N PHE A 40 1.65 -3.29 22.13
CA PHE A 40 0.65 -4.35 21.97
C PHE A 40 1.14 -5.73 22.45
N GLU A 41 2.46 -5.95 22.52
CA GLU A 41 3.04 -7.14 23.16
C GLU A 41 2.87 -7.13 24.68
N VAL A 42 2.94 -5.95 25.31
CA VAL A 42 2.77 -5.79 26.76
C VAL A 42 1.30 -5.68 27.14
N GLU A 43 0.53 -4.89 26.39
CA GLU A 43 -0.90 -4.65 26.58
C GLU A 43 -1.65 -4.96 25.27
N PRO A 44 -2.15 -6.20 25.11
CA PRO A 44 -2.83 -6.61 23.89
C PRO A 44 -4.06 -5.77 23.58
N LEU A 45 -4.25 -5.50 22.28
CA LEU A 45 -5.43 -4.77 21.79
C LEU A 45 -6.75 -5.49 22.16
N PRO A 46 -7.81 -4.76 22.52
CA PRO A 46 -9.14 -5.33 22.66
C PRO A 46 -9.58 -6.07 21.37
N PRO A 47 -10.33 -7.19 21.46
CA PRO A 47 -10.60 -8.04 20.30
C PRO A 47 -11.17 -7.32 19.07
N GLY A 48 -12.11 -6.37 19.28
CA GLY A 48 -12.69 -5.59 18.19
C GLY A 48 -11.68 -4.67 17.48
N ILE A 49 -10.70 -4.13 18.22
CA ILE A 49 -9.63 -3.29 17.67
C ILE A 49 -8.55 -4.13 17.02
N ALA A 50 -8.19 -5.27 17.62
CA ALA A 50 -7.28 -6.24 17.02
C ALA A 50 -7.79 -6.70 15.64
N GLN A 51 -9.10 -6.92 15.49
CA GLN A 51 -9.70 -7.24 14.19
C GLN A 51 -9.57 -6.09 13.19
N LYS A 52 -9.86 -4.84 13.59
CA LYS A 52 -9.67 -3.66 12.72
C LYS A 52 -8.20 -3.50 12.30
N PHE A 53 -7.28 -3.70 13.24
CA PHE A 53 -5.85 -3.66 12.98
C PHE A 53 -5.43 -4.72 11.95
N GLN A 54 -5.92 -5.96 12.11
CA GLN A 54 -5.66 -7.04 11.17
C GLN A 54 -6.14 -6.70 9.75
N LEU A 55 -7.33 -6.09 9.61
CA LEU A 55 -7.84 -5.66 8.29
C LEU A 55 -6.98 -4.57 7.65
N GLN A 56 -6.49 -3.60 8.43
CA GLN A 56 -5.57 -2.56 7.94
C GLN A 56 -4.21 -3.17 7.56
N PHE A 57 -3.73 -4.12 8.36
CA PHE A 57 -2.48 -4.84 8.12
C PHE A 57 -2.54 -5.65 6.83
N GLU A 58 -3.65 -6.36 6.58
CA GLU A 58 -3.86 -7.09 5.33
C GLU A 58 -3.82 -6.17 4.10
N ARG A 59 -4.32 -4.93 4.20
CA ARG A 59 -4.24 -3.93 3.12
C ARG A 59 -2.80 -3.49 2.85
N LEU A 60 -2.00 -3.28 3.90
CA LEU A 60 -0.56 -2.99 3.78
C LEU A 60 0.16 -4.15 3.07
N VAL A 61 -0.12 -5.39 3.48
CA VAL A 61 0.45 -6.60 2.86
C VAL A 61 0.12 -6.66 1.37
N VAL A 62 -1.15 -6.46 1.00
CA VAL A 62 -1.59 -6.46 -0.40
C VAL A 62 -0.85 -5.39 -1.21
N LEU A 63 -0.76 -4.16 -0.69
CA LEU A 63 -0.06 -3.06 -1.34
C LEU A 63 1.43 -3.40 -1.57
N ASP A 64 2.16 -3.71 -0.50
CA ASP A 64 3.60 -3.98 -0.55
C ASP A 64 3.94 -5.20 -1.41
N TYR A 65 3.05 -6.20 -1.44
CA TYR A 65 3.24 -7.37 -2.27
C TYR A 65 3.10 -7.03 -3.74
N ILE A 66 2.00 -6.36 -4.15
CA ILE A 66 1.75 -6.01 -5.56
C ILE A 66 2.87 -5.13 -6.13
N ILE A 67 3.30 -4.10 -5.39
CA ILE A 67 4.35 -3.18 -5.86
C ILE A 67 5.76 -3.75 -5.67
N ARG A 68 5.89 -4.92 -5.04
CA ARG A 68 7.15 -5.53 -4.56
C ARG A 68 8.04 -4.48 -3.88
N ASN A 69 7.54 -3.93 -2.78
CA ASN A 69 8.32 -2.99 -1.97
C ASN A 69 9.60 -3.69 -1.46
N THR A 70 10.75 -3.02 -1.63
CA THR A 70 12.06 -3.54 -1.24
C THR A 70 12.58 -2.96 0.07
N ASP A 71 11.88 -1.98 0.65
CA ASP A 71 12.32 -1.25 1.83
C ASP A 71 11.19 -1.02 2.86
N ARG A 72 10.33 -2.03 3.05
CA ARG A 72 9.34 -1.98 4.12
C ARG A 72 9.92 -2.50 5.44
N GLY A 73 10.51 -1.60 6.22
CA GLY A 73 10.78 -1.77 7.66
C GLY A 73 9.55 -1.48 8.53
N ASN A 74 9.61 -1.78 9.84
CA ASN A 74 8.52 -1.47 10.79
C ASN A 74 8.51 0.00 11.26
N ASP A 75 9.50 0.77 10.84
CA ASP A 75 9.61 2.23 10.88
C ASP A 75 8.93 2.90 9.67
N ASN A 76 8.89 2.21 8.52
CA ASN A 76 8.37 2.76 7.26
C ASN A 76 6.85 2.61 7.08
N TRP A 77 6.11 2.25 8.12
CA TRP A 77 4.65 2.36 8.15
C TRP A 77 4.23 2.80 9.54
N LEU A 78 3.17 3.59 9.59
CA LEU A 78 2.74 4.24 10.82
C LEU A 78 1.43 3.66 11.31
N ILE A 79 1.24 3.66 12.63
CA ILE A 79 -0.01 3.32 13.30
C ILE A 79 -0.49 4.54 14.07
N LYS A 80 -1.78 4.85 13.93
CA LYS A 80 -2.50 5.75 14.81
C LYS A 80 -3.48 4.91 15.62
N TYR A 81 -3.41 5.02 16.94
CA TYR A 81 -4.31 4.32 17.85
C TYR A 81 -4.84 5.31 18.89
N GLU A 82 -6.15 5.50 18.90
CA GLU A 82 -6.86 6.34 19.87
C GLU A 82 -7.51 5.43 20.92
N GLN A 83 -7.04 5.55 22.16
CA GLN A 83 -7.64 4.83 23.29
C GLN A 83 -9.02 5.41 23.62
N PRO A 84 -9.96 4.59 24.13
CA PRO A 84 -11.28 5.09 24.49
C PRO A 84 -11.16 6.07 25.66
N SER A 85 -11.59 7.31 25.44
CA SER A 85 -11.69 8.33 26.49
C SER A 85 -13.14 8.72 26.74
N ILE A 86 -13.50 8.90 28.02
CA ILE A 86 -14.78 9.49 28.40
C ILE A 86 -14.62 11.01 28.20
N VAL A 87 -15.37 11.58 27.24
CA VAL A 87 -15.44 13.03 27.09
C VAL A 87 -16.41 13.56 28.15
N ASN A 88 -15.89 13.93 29.31
CA ASN A 88 -16.67 14.72 30.27
C ASN A 88 -16.78 16.13 29.69
N GLY A 89 -17.98 16.57 29.33
CA GLY A 89 -18.22 17.92 28.82
C GLY A 89 -17.72 18.99 29.79
N THR A 90 -16.60 19.64 29.48
CA THR A 90 -16.05 20.70 30.33
C THR A 90 -16.82 22.01 30.17
N THR A 91 -17.45 22.44 31.27
CA THR A 91 -17.50 23.83 31.76
C THR A 91 -17.81 24.95 30.76
N VAL A 92 -19.09 25.32 30.68
CA VAL A 92 -19.47 26.73 30.52
C VAL A 92 -20.36 27.11 31.69
N SER A 93 -19.78 27.81 32.64
CA SER A 93 -20.50 28.54 33.69
C SER A 93 -21.26 29.69 33.05
N ALA A 94 -22.58 29.55 32.90
CA ALA A 94 -23.60 30.59 33.15
C ALA A 94 -24.95 30.12 32.61
N GLN A 95 -25.89 29.91 33.55
CA GLN A 95 -27.34 30.06 33.43
C GLN A 95 -28.03 29.51 32.15
N VAL A 96 -28.81 28.44 32.33
CA VAL A 96 -30.26 28.39 32.06
C VAL A 96 -30.78 27.01 32.53
N GLU A 97 -31.89 27.05 33.25
CA GLU A 97 -32.59 25.90 33.82
C GLU A 97 -33.38 25.10 32.76
N LEU A 98 -33.57 23.81 33.07
CA LEU A 98 -34.67 22.91 32.64
C LEU A 98 -34.75 22.50 31.15
N ALA A 99 -34.29 21.27 30.84
CA ALA A 99 -35.08 20.25 30.12
C ALA A 99 -34.31 18.91 29.97
N ASP A 100 -34.92 17.84 30.46
CA ASP A 100 -34.88 16.44 30.01
C ASP A 100 -33.54 15.71 29.77
N THR A 101 -33.20 14.92 30.79
CA THR A 101 -32.64 13.56 30.78
C THR A 101 -32.37 12.92 29.40
N ALA A 102 -31.13 13.06 28.91
CA ALA A 102 -30.41 12.05 28.11
C ALA A 102 -28.95 12.49 27.92
N ASP A 103 -28.22 12.66 29.02
CA ASP A 103 -26.77 12.94 28.96
C ASP A 103 -26.03 11.62 28.68
N TRP A 104 -26.17 11.14 27.44
CA TRP A 104 -25.37 10.03 26.93
C TRP A 104 -23.94 10.53 26.85
N ASN A 105 -23.13 10.23 27.87
CA ASN A 105 -21.67 10.39 27.80
C ASN A 105 -21.19 9.87 26.43
N LEU A 106 -20.72 10.76 25.53
CA LEU A 106 -20.17 10.34 24.25
C LEU A 106 -18.87 9.60 24.54
N VAL A 107 -18.94 8.27 24.59
CA VAL A 107 -17.76 7.41 24.62
C VAL A 107 -17.17 7.45 23.22
N GLN A 108 -15.99 8.06 23.07
CA GLN A 108 -15.25 7.96 21.81
C GLN A 108 -14.81 6.51 21.64
N LEU A 109 -15.36 5.85 20.61
CA LEU A 109 -15.01 4.46 20.30
C LEU A 109 -13.54 4.39 19.88
N PRO A 110 -12.79 3.39 20.35
CA PRO A 110 -11.39 3.27 19.98
C PRO A 110 -11.25 3.05 18.47
N GLU A 111 -10.30 3.75 17.88
CA GLU A 111 -9.99 3.68 16.45
C GLU A 111 -8.51 3.34 16.24
N ILE A 112 -8.25 2.52 15.21
CA ILE A 112 -6.90 2.17 14.80
C ILE A 112 -6.78 2.26 13.28
N SER A 113 -5.73 2.90 12.80
CA SER A 113 -5.46 3.07 11.38
C SER A 113 -3.97 2.90 11.07
N ILE A 114 -3.68 2.45 9.84
CA ILE A 114 -2.31 2.30 9.32
C ILE A 114 -2.09 3.30 8.18
N ALA A 115 -0.92 3.92 8.13
CA ALA A 115 -0.46 4.70 7.00
C ALA A 115 0.82 4.08 6.41
N ALA A 116 0.76 3.64 5.15
CA ALA A 116 1.92 3.15 4.41
C ALA A 116 2.68 4.33 3.79
N ILE A 117 3.71 4.81 4.49
CA ILE A 117 4.55 5.92 4.02
C ILE A 117 5.79 5.40 3.30
N ASP A 118 6.63 6.29 2.79
CA ASP A 118 7.94 5.95 2.20
C ASP A 118 7.91 4.75 1.23
N ASN A 119 7.25 4.96 0.08
CA ASN A 119 7.09 3.95 -0.96
C ASN A 119 8.10 4.13 -2.12
N GLY A 120 9.21 4.85 -1.87
CA GLY A 120 10.15 5.26 -2.92
C GLY A 120 10.95 4.10 -3.54
N LEU A 121 11.11 2.99 -2.81
CA LEU A 121 11.88 1.81 -3.22
C LEU A 121 10.98 0.62 -3.55
N ALA A 122 10.03 0.85 -4.47
CA ALA A 122 9.11 -0.14 -5.01
C ALA A 122 9.26 -0.28 -6.55
N PHE A 123 8.46 -1.16 -7.16
CA PHE A 123 8.45 -1.45 -8.60
C PHE A 123 9.82 -1.87 -9.16
N PRO A 124 10.46 -2.93 -8.63
CA PRO A 124 11.72 -3.42 -9.18
C PRO A 124 11.48 -4.06 -10.55
N TYR A 125 12.47 -3.95 -11.44
CA TYR A 125 12.41 -4.54 -12.79
C TYR A 125 12.70 -6.05 -12.82
N LYS A 126 13.13 -6.62 -11.69
CA LYS A 126 13.32 -8.07 -11.49
C LYS A 126 13.17 -8.39 -10.01
N HIS A 127 12.88 -9.65 -9.67
CA HIS A 127 13.00 -10.04 -8.27
C HIS A 127 14.46 -9.96 -7.82
N PRO A 128 14.70 -9.60 -6.54
CA PRO A 128 16.05 -9.55 -6.02
C PRO A 128 16.79 -10.88 -6.17
N ASP A 129 18.09 -10.79 -6.44
CA ASP A 129 18.95 -11.98 -6.45
C ASP A 129 19.19 -12.44 -5.00
N SER A 130 19.39 -13.75 -4.78
CA SER A 130 19.44 -14.38 -3.45
C SER A 130 20.50 -13.84 -2.46
N TRP A 131 21.44 -12.98 -2.89
CA TRP A 131 22.42 -12.33 -2.03
C TRP A 131 21.92 -11.04 -1.37
N ARG A 132 20.81 -10.45 -1.85
CA ARG A 132 20.05 -9.39 -1.19
C ARG A 132 18.56 -9.69 -1.29
N ALA A 133 17.99 -10.26 -0.24
CA ALA A 133 16.61 -10.76 -0.28
C ALA A 133 15.54 -9.66 -0.24
N TYR A 134 15.87 -8.46 0.27
CA TYR A 134 14.91 -7.36 0.52
C TYR A 134 13.58 -7.88 1.10
N PRO A 135 13.63 -8.43 2.33
CA PRO A 135 12.49 -9.10 2.93
C PRO A 135 11.44 -8.08 3.35
N TYR A 136 10.19 -8.54 3.42
CA TYR A 136 9.11 -7.78 4.02
C TYR A 136 9.22 -7.90 5.54
N HIS A 137 9.55 -6.82 6.26
CA HIS A 137 9.79 -6.91 7.70
C HIS A 137 8.54 -7.28 8.48
N TRP A 138 7.36 -6.88 7.98
CA TRP A 138 6.09 -7.28 8.56
C TRP A 138 5.85 -8.80 8.50
N ALA A 139 6.57 -9.57 7.67
CA ALA A 139 6.40 -11.02 7.59
C ALA A 139 6.83 -11.74 8.88
N TRP A 140 7.66 -11.11 9.72
CA TRP A 140 8.04 -11.68 11.02
C TRP A 140 7.02 -11.41 12.13
N LEU A 141 6.02 -10.57 11.88
CA LEU A 141 5.01 -10.23 12.88
C LEU A 141 4.01 -11.38 13.08
N PRO A 142 3.47 -11.55 14.30
CA PRO A 142 2.46 -12.58 14.56
C PRO A 142 1.21 -12.40 13.69
N GLN A 143 0.85 -11.17 13.33
CA GLN A 143 -0.25 -10.83 12.44
C GLN A 143 -0.08 -11.43 11.04
N ALA A 144 1.15 -11.64 10.58
CA ALA A 144 1.43 -12.22 9.27
C ALA A 144 1.19 -13.75 9.22
N LYS A 145 1.04 -14.40 10.38
CA LYS A 145 0.68 -15.82 10.46
C LYS A 145 -0.82 -16.06 10.31
N VAL A 146 -1.64 -15.02 10.50
CA VAL A 146 -3.09 -15.10 10.39
C VAL A 146 -3.50 -15.21 8.91
N PRO A 147 -4.34 -16.18 8.51
CA PRO A 147 -4.86 -16.27 7.15
C PRO A 147 -5.61 -15.01 6.71
N PHE A 148 -5.55 -14.67 5.43
CA PHE A 148 -6.30 -13.53 4.91
C PHE A 148 -7.79 -13.64 5.22
N SER A 149 -8.35 -12.56 5.78
CA SER A 149 -9.76 -12.47 6.13
C SER A 149 -10.67 -12.60 4.91
N LYS A 150 -11.92 -13.02 5.15
CA LYS A 150 -12.96 -13.02 4.11
C LYS A 150 -13.19 -11.62 3.54
N HIS A 151 -13.13 -10.59 4.39
CA HIS A 151 -13.30 -9.19 3.96
C HIS A 151 -12.25 -8.78 2.93
N THR A 152 -10.97 -9.09 3.17
CA THR A 152 -9.89 -8.77 2.22
C THR A 152 -10.01 -9.58 0.94
N LYS A 153 -10.40 -10.86 1.02
CA LYS A 153 -10.66 -11.69 -0.17
C LYS A 153 -11.79 -11.10 -1.02
N ASP A 154 -12.92 -10.78 -0.41
CA ASP A 154 -14.10 -10.23 -1.11
C ASP A 154 -13.80 -8.86 -1.74
N LEU A 155 -12.93 -8.06 -1.11
CA LEU A 155 -12.51 -6.75 -1.62
C LEU A 155 -11.51 -6.84 -2.78
N VAL A 156 -10.50 -7.69 -2.67
CA VAL A 156 -9.31 -7.68 -3.55
C VAL A 156 -9.40 -8.72 -4.66
N LEU A 157 -9.94 -9.91 -4.36
CA LEU A 157 -9.93 -11.04 -5.30
C LEU A 157 -10.69 -10.75 -6.62
N PRO A 158 -11.88 -10.10 -6.62
CA PRO A 158 -12.58 -9.80 -7.86
C PRO A 158 -11.79 -8.86 -8.78
N LEU A 159 -11.03 -7.93 -8.20
CA LEU A 159 -10.21 -6.97 -8.94
C LEU A 159 -8.98 -7.67 -9.56
N LEU A 160 -8.25 -8.44 -8.76
CA LEU A 160 -7.01 -9.09 -9.23
C LEU A 160 -7.26 -10.28 -10.16
N ALA A 161 -8.42 -10.93 -10.06
CA ALA A 161 -8.81 -12.01 -10.96
C ALA A 161 -9.25 -11.50 -12.35
N ASP A 162 -9.65 -10.23 -12.46
CA ASP A 162 -10.03 -9.62 -13.74
C ASP A 162 -8.79 -9.12 -14.51
N MET A 163 -8.55 -9.71 -15.67
CA MET A 163 -7.43 -9.33 -16.53
C MET A 163 -7.58 -7.92 -17.12
N ASN A 164 -8.81 -7.41 -17.26
CA ASN A 164 -9.03 -6.04 -17.73
C ASN A 164 -8.58 -5.04 -16.67
N PHE A 165 -8.99 -5.22 -15.40
CA PHE A 165 -8.50 -4.41 -14.29
C PHE A 165 -6.98 -4.39 -14.19
N VAL A 166 -6.32 -5.56 -14.29
CA VAL A 166 -4.84 -5.63 -14.24
C VAL A 166 -4.20 -4.91 -15.43
N GLN A 167 -4.83 -4.97 -16.60
CA GLN A 167 -4.36 -4.27 -17.79
C GLN A 167 -4.53 -2.75 -17.63
N ASP A 168 -5.69 -2.29 -17.16
CA ASP A 168 -5.97 -0.88 -16.91
C ASP A 168 -5.01 -0.30 -15.86
N LEU A 169 -4.74 -1.05 -14.78
CA LEU A 169 -3.73 -0.69 -13.78
C LEU A 169 -2.33 -0.52 -14.41
N CYS A 170 -1.93 -1.44 -15.29
CA CYS A 170 -0.67 -1.29 -16.02
C CYS A 170 -0.73 -0.05 -16.93
N ASP A 171 -1.84 0.22 -17.60
CA ASP A 171 -1.91 1.36 -18.51
C ASP A 171 -1.86 2.70 -17.76
N ASP A 172 -2.47 2.78 -16.57
CA ASP A 172 -2.34 3.92 -15.66
C ASP A 172 -0.91 4.12 -15.15
N LEU A 173 -0.23 3.04 -14.75
CA LEU A 173 1.19 3.10 -14.36
C LEU A 173 2.09 3.53 -15.52
N TYR A 174 1.79 3.12 -16.75
CA TYR A 174 2.49 3.57 -17.95
C TYR A 174 2.33 5.08 -18.14
N LEU A 175 1.11 5.62 -17.97
CA LEU A 175 0.83 7.04 -18.08
C LEU A 175 1.57 7.88 -17.03
N LEU A 176 1.78 7.31 -15.84
CA LEU A 176 2.55 7.94 -14.77
C LEU A 176 4.07 7.87 -15.06
N PHE A 177 4.60 6.69 -15.33
CA PHE A 177 6.05 6.46 -15.44
C PHE A 177 6.64 7.14 -16.68
N LYS A 178 5.88 7.26 -17.77
CA LYS A 178 6.33 7.95 -19.00
C LYS A 178 6.58 9.45 -18.83
N GLN A 179 6.16 10.04 -17.71
CA GLN A 179 6.42 11.46 -17.41
C GLN A 179 7.89 11.71 -17.06
N ASP A 180 8.60 10.67 -16.63
CA ASP A 180 10.03 10.77 -16.37
C ASP A 180 10.84 10.92 -17.67
N LYS A 181 11.84 11.82 -17.67
CA LYS A 181 12.66 12.09 -18.86
C LYS A 181 13.55 10.90 -19.25
N GLY A 182 13.89 10.04 -18.29
CA GLY A 182 14.70 8.84 -18.47
C GLY A 182 13.85 7.57 -18.64
N PHE A 183 12.55 7.68 -18.91
CA PHE A 183 11.67 6.54 -19.09
C PHE A 183 12.16 5.60 -20.20
N ASP A 184 12.35 4.33 -19.84
CA ASP A 184 12.68 3.24 -20.77
C ASP A 184 11.52 2.24 -20.83
N ARG A 185 10.96 2.03 -22.02
CA ARG A 185 9.82 1.14 -22.23
C ARG A 185 10.13 -0.33 -21.95
N ASN A 186 11.34 -0.80 -22.23
CA ASN A 186 11.73 -2.18 -21.96
C ASN A 186 11.88 -2.41 -20.46
N LEU A 187 12.45 -1.44 -19.74
CA LEU A 187 12.54 -1.48 -18.28
C LEU A 187 11.14 -1.49 -17.66
N TYR A 188 10.25 -0.64 -18.17
CA TYR A 188 8.85 -0.60 -17.76
C TYR A 188 8.15 -1.95 -17.91
N GLU A 189 8.27 -2.60 -19.08
CA GLU A 189 7.64 -3.91 -19.29
C GLU A 189 8.21 -5.00 -18.35
N ARG A 190 9.49 -4.90 -17.98
CA ARG A 190 10.11 -5.77 -16.96
C ARG A 190 9.58 -5.48 -15.55
N GLN A 191 9.34 -4.21 -15.20
CA GLN A 191 8.66 -3.88 -13.93
C GLN A 191 7.25 -4.46 -13.92
N MET A 192 6.50 -4.32 -15.01
CA MET A 192 5.13 -4.84 -15.09
C MET A 192 5.07 -6.36 -15.12
N SER A 193 6.09 -7.04 -15.65
CA SER A 193 6.14 -8.50 -15.60
C SER A 193 6.33 -9.01 -14.16
N VAL A 194 7.08 -8.29 -13.32
CA VAL A 194 7.16 -8.55 -11.87
C VAL A 194 5.82 -8.28 -11.20
N VAL A 195 5.19 -7.12 -11.43
CA VAL A 195 3.87 -6.78 -10.85
C VAL A 195 2.83 -7.84 -11.18
N ARG A 196 2.75 -8.29 -12.44
CA ARG A 196 1.82 -9.36 -12.85
C ARG A 196 2.12 -10.69 -12.17
N GLY A 197 3.40 -11.02 -11.96
CA GLY A 197 3.80 -12.19 -11.18
C GLY A 197 3.38 -12.12 -9.71
N GLN A 198 3.52 -10.95 -9.09
CA GLN A 198 3.04 -10.69 -7.73
C GLN A 198 1.50 -10.81 -7.66
N ILE A 199 0.78 -10.23 -8.61
CA ILE A 199 -0.68 -10.34 -8.68
C ILE A 199 -1.12 -11.81 -8.83
N LEU A 200 -0.42 -12.60 -9.65
CA LEU A 200 -0.71 -14.02 -9.84
C LEU A 200 -0.57 -14.80 -8.52
N ASN A 201 0.57 -14.65 -7.83
CA ASN A 201 0.81 -15.31 -6.55
C ASN A 201 -0.20 -14.87 -5.48
N LEU A 202 -0.48 -13.58 -5.39
CA LEU A 202 -1.45 -13.04 -4.44
C LEU A 202 -2.86 -13.57 -4.70
N THR A 203 -3.28 -13.61 -5.97
CA THR A 203 -4.59 -14.17 -6.37
C THR A 203 -4.70 -15.64 -5.94
N GLN A 204 -3.65 -16.43 -6.16
CA GLN A 204 -3.62 -17.83 -5.75
C GLN A 204 -3.65 -17.97 -4.21
N ALA A 205 -2.86 -17.17 -3.49
CA ALA A 205 -2.84 -17.19 -2.03
C ALA A 205 -4.19 -16.81 -1.40
N LEU A 206 -4.89 -15.83 -1.98
CA LEU A 206 -6.22 -15.43 -1.54
C LEU A 206 -7.25 -16.55 -1.76
N LYS A 207 -7.20 -17.24 -2.91
CA LYS A 207 -8.05 -18.40 -3.24
C LYS A 207 -7.81 -19.57 -2.28
N ASP A 208 -6.54 -19.88 -2.01
CA ASP A 208 -6.15 -20.98 -1.12
C ASP A 208 -6.35 -20.65 0.37
N GLY A 209 -6.67 -19.41 0.71
CA GLY A 209 -6.81 -18.95 2.09
C GLY A 209 -5.50 -18.99 2.87
N LYS A 210 -4.38 -18.69 2.21
CA LYS A 210 -3.05 -18.59 2.83
C LYS A 210 -2.93 -17.36 3.74
N SER A 211 -1.92 -17.36 4.60
CA SER A 211 -1.50 -16.19 5.39
C SER A 211 -0.45 -15.34 4.65
N PRO A 212 -0.22 -14.09 5.06
CA PRO A 212 0.86 -13.25 4.53
C PRO A 212 2.24 -13.93 4.56
N VAL A 213 2.58 -14.69 5.62
CA VAL A 213 3.83 -15.47 5.69
C VAL A 213 3.89 -16.54 4.61
N GLN A 214 2.81 -17.27 4.39
CA GLN A 214 2.75 -18.30 3.35
C GLN A 214 2.81 -17.70 1.94
N LEU A 215 2.28 -16.50 1.74
CA LEU A 215 2.37 -15.75 0.48
C LEU A 215 3.82 -15.39 0.13
N VAL A 216 4.60 -14.89 1.10
CA VAL A 216 6.00 -14.51 0.84
C VAL A 216 6.92 -15.71 0.65
N GLN A 217 6.50 -16.90 1.08
CA GLN A 217 7.19 -18.17 0.84
C GLN A 217 6.92 -18.76 -0.54
N MET A 218 5.94 -18.23 -1.30
CA MET A 218 5.67 -18.68 -2.66
C MET A 218 6.84 -18.35 -3.58
N PRO A 219 7.17 -19.24 -4.54
CA PRO A 219 8.26 -18.99 -5.49
C PRO A 219 7.98 -17.73 -6.31
N ALA A 220 9.04 -16.96 -6.59
CA ALA A 220 8.92 -15.72 -7.32
C ALA A 220 8.61 -16.01 -8.81
N VAL A 221 7.50 -15.44 -9.29
CA VAL A 221 7.04 -15.60 -10.67
C VAL A 221 7.16 -14.26 -11.39
N VAL A 222 7.44 -14.33 -12.68
CA VAL A 222 7.37 -13.20 -13.61
C VAL A 222 6.44 -13.59 -14.76
N VAL A 223 5.57 -12.66 -15.18
CA VAL A 223 4.60 -12.88 -16.26
C VAL A 223 4.85 -11.91 -17.40
N GLU A 224 5.44 -12.41 -18.48
CA GLU A 224 5.78 -11.62 -19.66
C GLU A 224 4.64 -11.65 -20.69
N LYS A 225 4.34 -10.50 -21.31
CA LYS A 225 3.49 -10.45 -22.50
C LYS A 225 4.29 -11.01 -23.67
N SER A 226 3.81 -12.07 -24.30
CA SER A 226 4.40 -12.54 -25.55
C SER A 226 4.04 -11.57 -26.69
N GLN A 227 5.07 -11.05 -27.37
CA GLN A 227 4.90 -10.29 -28.61
C GLN A 227 4.62 -11.28 -29.76
N GLY A 228 3.38 -11.77 -29.85
CA GLY A 228 2.90 -12.37 -31.09
C GLY A 228 2.47 -11.29 -32.07
N GLN A 229 3.02 -11.28 -33.28
CA GLN A 229 2.51 -10.48 -34.41
C GLN A 229 1.12 -10.97 -34.83
N HIS A 230 0.05 -10.74 -34.05
CA HIS A 230 -1.31 -10.95 -34.56
C HIS A 230 -2.31 -9.99 -33.94
N THR A 231 -3.19 -9.52 -34.81
CA THR A 231 -4.30 -8.58 -34.68
C THR A 231 -5.47 -9.11 -33.83
N SER A 232 -5.20 -9.83 -32.73
CA SER A 232 -6.24 -10.30 -31.82
C SER A 232 -6.19 -9.53 -30.50
N ARG A 233 -7.36 -9.16 -29.98
CA ARG A 233 -7.57 -8.47 -28.68
C ARG A 233 -7.18 -9.31 -27.45
N PHE A 234 -6.38 -10.36 -27.63
CA PHE A 234 -6.04 -11.34 -26.60
C PHE A 234 -4.52 -11.39 -26.42
N PHE A 235 -4.05 -10.84 -25.30
CA PHE A 235 -2.65 -10.91 -24.92
C PHE A 235 -2.30 -12.35 -24.50
N ASN A 236 -1.33 -12.96 -25.18
CA ASN A 236 -0.76 -14.23 -24.74
C ASN A 236 0.31 -13.94 -23.67
N PHE A 237 0.17 -14.53 -22.48
CA PHE A 237 1.11 -14.36 -21.37
C PHE A 237 1.95 -15.62 -21.16
N THR A 238 3.24 -15.44 -20.88
CA THR A 238 4.14 -16.55 -20.52
C THR A 238 4.59 -16.40 -19.07
N GLN A 239 4.40 -17.46 -18.29
CA GLN A 239 4.84 -17.53 -16.90
C GLN A 239 6.26 -18.09 -16.85
N ARG A 240 7.15 -17.43 -16.10
CA ARG A 240 8.49 -17.92 -15.80
C ARG A 240 8.72 -17.90 -14.30
N PHE A 241 9.14 -19.03 -13.75
CA PHE A 241 9.59 -19.14 -12.37
C PHE A 241 11.06 -18.72 -12.31
N GLN A 242 11.41 -17.88 -11.33
CA GLN A 242 12.80 -17.58 -11.05
C GLN A 242 13.35 -18.63 -10.08
N ASP A 243 13.66 -19.82 -10.60
CA ASP A 243 14.31 -20.87 -9.83
C ASP A 243 15.80 -20.56 -9.65
N LYS A 244 16.10 -19.85 -8.57
CA LYS A 244 17.34 -20.06 -7.83
C LYS A 244 16.94 -20.36 -6.41
N SER A 245 17.15 -21.60 -5.98
CA SER A 245 16.92 -22.01 -4.60
C SER A 245 17.58 -20.98 -3.66
N PRO A 246 16.86 -20.45 -2.66
CA PRO A 246 17.52 -19.67 -1.63
C PRO A 246 18.56 -20.57 -0.96
N PHE A 247 19.79 -20.08 -0.81
CA PHE A 247 20.84 -20.81 -0.07
C PHE A 247 20.44 -21.10 1.39
N PHE A 248 19.41 -20.41 1.89
CA PHE A 248 18.78 -20.69 3.17
C PHE A 248 17.33 -21.15 2.96
N SER A 249 17.11 -22.45 3.09
CA SER A 249 15.79 -23.00 3.44
C SER A 249 15.59 -22.79 4.94
N TRP A 250 14.61 -21.98 5.31
CA TRP A 250 14.31 -21.72 6.72
C TRP A 250 13.32 -22.78 7.24
N CYS A 251 13.82 -23.65 8.13
CA CYS A 251 13.02 -24.50 9.02
C CYS A 251 12.47 -23.69 10.20
#